data_AF-A0A6H9UR73-F1
#
_entry.id   AF-A0A6H9UR73-F1
#
_cell.length_a   1.000
_cell.length_b   1.000
_cell.length_c   1.000
_cell.angle_alpha   90.00
_cell.angle_beta   90.00
_cell.angle_gamma   90.00
#
_symmetry.space_group_name_H-M   'P 1'
#
loop_
_entity.id
_entity.type
_entity.pdbx_description
1 polymer ?
#
loop_
_entity_poly.entity_id
_entity_poly.type
_entity_poly.pdbx_seq_one_letter_code
_entity_poly.pdbx_strand_id
1 'polypeptide(L)'
;MKLVSCVTGEEIQTGRTLRVQTGAAAGQTWKFERIAQHADGVHHVHASRPGGKLGRIHREFHPSAFGCEITVEITWRKSVSHAAYRTWSKVDDYMLAGLFALVPLAFFEHYHWSEYIAAIFGR
;
A
#
# COMPACT_ATOMS: atom_id res chain seq x y z
N MET A 1 9.12 -0.39 8.17
CA MET A 1 10.24 0.57 8.05
C MET A 1 11.35 0.06 8.94
N LYS A 2 12.57 0.02 8.43
CA LYS A 2 13.74 -0.53 9.10
C LYS A 2 14.82 0.53 9.12
N LEU A 3 15.54 0.64 10.24
CA LEU A 3 16.75 1.43 10.29
C LEU A 3 17.90 0.51 9.95
N VAL A 4 18.69 0.84 8.93
CA VAL A 4 19.77 -0.03 8.42
C VAL A 4 21.09 0.72 8.54
N SER A 5 22.14 0.05 9.00
CA SER A 5 23.48 0.63 9.02
C SER A 5 24.03 0.71 7.60
N CYS A 6 24.52 1.88 7.18
CA CYS A 6 25.17 2.01 5.88
C CYS A 6 26.53 1.28 5.81
N VAL A 7 27.10 0.89 6.95
CA VAL A 7 28.41 0.21 7.01
C VAL A 7 28.25 -1.30 6.95
N THR A 8 27.34 -1.86 7.76
CA THR A 8 27.17 -3.32 7.85
C THR A 8 26.01 -3.85 7.01
N GLY A 9 25.10 -2.99 6.55
CA GLY A 9 23.86 -3.40 5.90
C GLY A 9 22.85 -4.10 6.83
N GLU A 10 23.14 -4.18 8.13
CA GLU A 10 22.29 -4.86 9.09
C GLU A 10 21.16 -3.96 9.60
N GLU A 11 20.00 -4.59 9.85
CA GLU A 11 18.89 -3.93 10.51
C GLU A 11 19.21 -3.66 11.99
N ILE A 12 19.07 -2.40 12.37
CA ILE A 12 19.22 -1.92 13.73
C ILE A 12 17.88 -2.05 14.44
N GLN A 13 17.84 -3.00 15.38
CA GLN A 13 16.69 -3.23 16.25
C GLN A 13 16.44 -2.05 17.19
N THR A 14 15.17 -1.80 17.50
CA THR A 14 14.78 -0.82 18.52
C THR A 14 15.40 -1.17 19.87
N GLY A 15 15.75 -0.14 20.64
CA GLY A 15 16.44 -0.26 21.91
C GLY A 15 17.96 -0.38 21.80
N ARG A 16 18.54 -0.53 20.61
CA ARG A 16 19.99 -0.46 20.41
C ARG A 16 20.52 0.94 20.69
N THR A 17 21.76 0.95 21.16
CA THR A 17 22.50 2.17 21.41
C THR A 17 23.25 2.59 20.14
N LEU A 18 22.99 3.80 19.68
CA LEU A 18 23.59 4.43 18.51
C LEU A 18 24.55 5.55 18.92
N ARG A 19 25.67 5.66 18.23
CA ARG A 19 26.62 6.75 18.41
C ARG A 19 26.47 7.74 17.26
N VAL A 20 26.27 9.00 17.59
CA VAL A 20 26.20 10.08 16.60
C VAL A 20 27.59 10.27 16.00
N GLN A 21 27.68 10.23 14.68
CA GLN A 21 28.91 10.38 13.92
C GLN A 21 29.12 11.83 13.45
N THR A 22 28.04 12.58 13.20
CA THR A 22 28.10 13.91 12.59
C THR A 22 27.20 14.94 13.29
N GLY A 23 27.53 16.23 13.16
CA GLY A 23 26.77 17.35 13.72
C GLY A 23 27.12 17.72 15.17
N ALA A 24 26.35 18.63 15.77
CA ALA A 24 26.63 19.19 17.10
C ALA A 24 26.56 18.17 18.25
N ALA A 25 25.92 17.02 18.02
CA ALA A 25 25.84 15.92 18.98
C ALA A 25 26.85 14.81 18.70
N ALA A 26 27.82 15.01 17.79
CA ALA A 26 28.81 14.00 17.44
C ALA A 26 29.55 13.45 18.68
N GLY A 27 29.80 12.15 18.67
CA GLY A 27 30.40 11.42 19.79
C GLY A 27 29.42 11.04 20.90
N GLN A 28 28.22 11.63 20.95
CA GLN A 28 27.20 11.27 21.94
C GLN A 28 26.50 9.97 21.60
N THR A 29 26.05 9.31 22.66
CA THR A 29 25.43 8.00 22.61
C THR A 29 23.95 8.12 22.95
N TRP A 30 23.10 7.59 22.07
CA TRP A 30 21.64 7.68 22.16
C TRP A 30 21.02 6.30 21.93
N LYS A 31 19.97 5.97 22.67
CA LYS A 31 19.19 4.76 22.48
C LYS A 31 18.15 4.98 21.39
N PHE A 32 18.18 4.18 20.33
CA PHE A 32 17.16 4.17 19.30
C PHE A 32 15.84 3.66 19.89
N GLU A 33 14.75 4.41 19.73
CA GLU A 33 13.44 4.00 20.24
C GLU A 33 12.49 3.64 19.10
N ARG A 34 12.39 4.50 18.08
CA ARG A 34 11.50 4.30 16.93
C ARG A 34 11.89 5.20 15.76
N ILE A 35 11.33 4.92 14.59
CA ILE A 35 11.35 5.83 13.44
C ILE A 35 10.14 6.77 13.57
N ALA A 36 10.39 8.08 13.51
CA ALA A 36 9.36 9.11 13.47
C ALA A 36 9.15 9.55 12.02
N GLN A 37 7.88 9.71 11.63
CA GLN A 37 7.53 10.31 10.34
C GLN A 37 7.31 11.80 10.56
N HIS A 38 8.08 12.61 9.85
CA HIS A 38 8.00 14.06 9.95
C HIS A 38 7.12 14.62 8.81
N ALA A 39 6.54 15.81 9.01
CA ALA A 39 5.49 16.35 8.13
C ALA A 39 6.02 16.75 6.74
N ASP A 40 7.33 16.96 6.62
CA ASP A 40 8.08 17.18 5.39
C ASP A 40 8.27 15.91 4.56
N GLY A 41 7.81 14.75 5.04
CA GLY A 41 7.94 13.45 4.39
C GLY A 41 9.28 12.77 4.64
N VAL A 42 10.19 13.37 5.41
CA VAL A 42 11.47 12.76 5.76
C VAL A 42 11.32 11.97 7.06
N HIS A 43 11.82 10.74 7.08
CA HIS A 43 11.81 9.92 8.28
C HIS A 43 13.01 10.23 9.17
N HIS A 44 12.75 10.44 10.46
CA HIS A 44 13.77 10.74 11.46
C HIS A 44 13.91 9.60 12.45
N VAL A 45 15.09 9.47 13.04
CA VAL A 45 15.40 8.52 14.10
C VAL A 45 15.06 9.17 15.44
N HIS A 46 14.01 8.69 16.10
CA HIS A 46 13.69 9.10 17.47
C HIS A 46 14.59 8.35 18.45
N ALA A 47 15.40 9.09 19.18
CA ALA A 47 16.37 8.53 20.10
C ALA A 47 16.26 9.16 21.49
N SER A 48 16.58 8.38 22.52
CA SER A 48 16.55 8.83 23.92
C SER A 48 17.91 8.67 24.59
N ARG A 49 18.24 9.52 25.56
CA ARG A 49 19.41 9.32 26.42
C ARG A 49 19.11 9.69 27.87
N PRO A 50 19.85 9.14 28.85
CA PRO A 50 19.76 9.61 30.23
C PRO A 50 20.23 11.08 30.32
N GLY A 51 19.40 11.93 30.89
CA GLY A 51 19.65 13.36 31.11
C GLY A 51 20.07 13.71 32.54
N GLY A 52 20.44 12.72 33.36
CA GLY A 52 20.75 12.91 34.77
C GLY A 52 19.53 13.45 35.54
N LYS A 53 19.65 14.65 36.11
CA LYS A 53 18.59 15.30 36.91
C LYS A 53 17.29 15.57 36.14
N LEU A 54 17.36 15.64 34.81
CA LEU A 54 16.21 15.97 33.94
C LEU A 54 15.45 14.72 33.46
N GLY A 55 15.79 13.52 33.95
CA GLY A 55 15.14 12.28 33.51
C GLY A 55 15.70 11.77 32.18
N ARG A 56 14.82 11.49 31.19
CA ARG A 56 15.23 11.05 29.84
C ARG A 56 15.06 12.19 28.84
N ILE A 57 16.10 12.45 28.08
CA ILE A 57 16.08 13.42 26.98
C ILE A 57 15.71 12.65 25.72
N HIS A 58 14.70 13.15 25.00
CA HIS A 58 14.27 12.60 23.73
C HIS A 58 14.59 13.60 22.62
N ARG A 59 15.09 13.10 21.49
CA ARG A 59 15.40 13.93 20.33
C ARG A 59 15.28 13.14 19.04
N GLU A 60 14.87 13.83 18.00
CA GLU A 60 14.79 13.29 16.65
C GLU A 60 16.02 13.74 15.86
N PHE A 61 16.63 12.80 15.13
CA PHE A 61 17.82 13.04 14.33
C PHE A 61 17.59 12.54 12.92
N HIS A 62 18.23 13.20 11.96
CA HIS A 62 18.31 12.67 10.60
C HIS A 62 19.12 11.34 10.61
N PRO A 63 18.75 10.30 9.83
CA PRO A 63 19.44 9.01 9.83
C PRO A 63 20.95 9.10 9.55
N SER A 64 21.34 10.04 8.69
CA SER A 64 22.75 10.31 8.36
C SER A 64 23.60 10.74 9.56
N ALA A 65 22.99 11.27 10.62
CA ALA A 65 23.71 11.60 11.86
C ALA A 65 24.34 10.37 12.52
N PHE A 66 23.79 9.18 12.26
CA PHE A 66 24.27 7.90 12.79
C PHE A 66 24.97 7.03 11.73
N GLY A 67 25.13 7.52 10.50
CA GLY A 67 25.59 6.69 9.37
C GLY A 67 24.61 5.55 9.06
N CYS A 68 23.31 5.83 9.20
CA CYS A 68 22.23 4.88 8.95
C CYS A 68 21.29 5.42 7.87
N GLU A 69 20.55 4.52 7.24
CA GLU A 69 19.48 4.83 6.31
C GLU A 69 18.17 4.18 6.76
N ILE A 70 17.04 4.76 6.34
CA ILE A 70 15.72 4.20 6.64
C ILE A 70 15.20 3.54 5.37
N THR A 71 15.06 2.22 5.43
CA THR A 71 14.54 1.42 4.32
C THR A 71 13.08 1.08 4.57
N VAL A 72 12.23 1.37 3.59
CA VAL A 72 10.82 0.97 3.59
C VAL A 72 10.72 -0.30 2.76
N GLU A 73 10.58 -1.44 3.41
CA GLU A 73 10.29 -2.69 2.73
C GLU A 73 8.83 -2.65 2.24
N ILE A 74 8.65 -2.31 0.96
CA ILE A 74 7.34 -2.34 0.29
C ILE A 74 7.04 -3.81 -0.01
N THR A 75 6.41 -4.47 0.95
CA THR A 75 5.80 -5.78 0.69
C THR A 75 4.56 -5.54 -0.16
N TRP A 76 4.64 -5.83 -1.45
CA TRP A 76 3.49 -5.92 -2.34
C TRP A 76 2.59 -7.06 -1.87
N ARG A 77 1.69 -6.77 -0.90
CA ARG A 77 0.59 -7.69 -0.61
C ARG A 77 -0.25 -7.77 -1.88
N LYS A 78 -0.39 -8.99 -2.40
CA LYS A 78 -1.23 -9.38 -3.53
C LYS A 78 -2.72 -9.10 -3.21
N SER A 79 -3.11 -7.82 -3.17
CA SER A 79 -4.51 -7.39 -3.12
C SER A 79 -5.20 -7.48 -4.49
N VAL A 80 -4.47 -8.00 -5.50
CA VAL A 80 -4.96 -8.23 -6.86
C VAL A 80 -6.08 -9.28 -6.92
N SER A 81 -6.20 -10.16 -5.91
CA SER A 81 -7.26 -11.18 -5.89
C SER A 81 -8.68 -10.58 -5.80
N HIS A 82 -8.87 -9.47 -5.08
CA HIS A 82 -10.19 -8.83 -5.00
C HIS A 82 -10.48 -7.87 -6.16
N ALA A 83 -9.47 -7.23 -6.73
CA ALA A 83 -9.65 -6.38 -7.90
C ALA A 83 -10.08 -7.21 -9.11
N ALA A 84 -9.38 -8.32 -9.38
CA ALA A 84 -9.72 -9.23 -10.47
C ALA A 84 -11.13 -9.81 -10.28
N TYR A 85 -11.49 -10.27 -9.07
CA TYR A 85 -12.82 -10.80 -8.78
C TYR A 85 -13.94 -9.76 -9.04
N ARG A 86 -13.73 -8.49 -8.67
CA ARG A 86 -14.69 -7.41 -8.96
C ARG A 86 -14.79 -7.06 -10.45
N THR A 87 -13.70 -7.27 -11.21
CA THR A 87 -13.73 -7.07 -12.67
C THR A 87 -14.51 -8.20 -13.34
N TRP A 88 -14.28 -9.45 -12.93
CA TRP A 88 -15.01 -10.61 -13.44
C TRP A 88 -16.52 -10.55 -13.13
N SER A 89 -16.90 -10.14 -11.91
CA SER A 89 -18.33 -9.99 -11.58
C SER A 89 -19.06 -8.97 -12.47
N LYS A 90 -18.37 -7.90 -12.88
CA LYS A 90 -18.95 -6.91 -13.80
C LYS A 90 -19.11 -7.45 -15.22
N VAL A 91 -18.17 -8.27 -15.70
CA VAL A 91 -18.26 -8.90 -17.02
C VAL A 91 -19.47 -9.84 -17.07
N ASP A 92 -19.68 -10.63 -16.01
CA ASP A 92 -20.86 -11.50 -15.89
C ASP A 92 -22.16 -10.70 -15.88
N ASP A 93 -22.24 -9.59 -15.13
CA ASP A 93 -23.42 -8.72 -15.10
C ASP A 93 -23.74 -8.13 -16.49
N TYR A 94 -22.72 -7.70 -17.25
CA TYR A 94 -22.93 -7.18 -18.61
C TYR A 94 -23.32 -8.26 -19.61
N MET A 95 -22.78 -9.48 -19.50
CA MET A 95 -23.20 -10.61 -20.33
C MET A 95 -24.65 -11.03 -20.03
N LEU A 96 -25.02 -11.07 -18.75
CA LEU A 96 -26.40 -11.34 -18.31
C LEU A 96 -27.37 -10.27 -18.82
N ALA A 97 -27.00 -8.98 -18.72
CA ALA A 97 -27.80 -7.89 -19.27
C ALA A 97 -27.96 -8.00 -20.79
N GLY A 98 -26.91 -8.38 -21.51
CA GLY A 98 -26.96 -8.66 -22.95
C GLY A 98 -27.89 -9.82 -23.30
N LEU A 99 -27.83 -10.92 -22.55
CA LEU A 99 -28.74 -12.06 -22.70
C LEU A 99 -30.21 -11.68 -22.42
N PHE A 100 -30.46 -10.92 -21.35
CA PHE A 100 -31.80 -10.40 -21.04
C PHE A 100 -32.33 -9.41 -22.08
N ALA A 101 -31.48 -8.71 -22.82
CA ALA A 101 -31.91 -7.85 -23.92
C ALA A 101 -32.19 -8.65 -25.20
N LEU A 102 -31.43 -9.72 -25.47
CA LEU A 102 -31.58 -10.55 -26.66
C LEU A 102 -32.81 -11.47 -26.60
N VAL A 103 -33.18 -11.96 -25.41
CA VAL A 103 -34.33 -12.87 -25.27
C VAL A 103 -35.65 -12.21 -25.70
N PRO A 104 -36.06 -11.04 -25.18
CA PRO A 104 -37.27 -10.35 -25.64
C PRO A 104 -37.20 -9.95 -27.11
N LEU A 105 -36.02 -9.56 -27.61
CA LEU A 105 -35.83 -9.21 -29.03
C LEU A 105 -36.04 -10.42 -29.94
N ALA A 106 -35.47 -11.58 -29.59
CA ALA A 106 -35.67 -12.82 -30.33
C ALA A 106 -37.13 -13.30 -30.30
N PHE A 107 -37.82 -13.14 -29.15
CA PHE A 107 -39.25 -13.43 -29.06
C PHE A 107 -40.10 -12.45 -29.88
N PHE A 108 -39.76 -11.17 -29.88
CA PHE A 108 -40.42 -10.14 -30.69
C PHE A 108 -40.23 -10.40 -32.19
N GLU A 109 -38.99 -10.68 -32.63
CA GLU A 109 -38.71 -11.06 -34.01
C GLU A 109 -39.44 -12.35 -34.40
N HIS A 110 -39.44 -13.38 -33.56
CA HIS A 110 -40.15 -14.62 -33.83
C HIS A 110 -41.67 -14.42 -33.96
N TYR A 111 -42.26 -13.64 -33.06
CA TYR A 111 -43.70 -13.34 -33.09
C TYR A 111 -44.06 -12.54 -34.34
N HIS A 112 -43.30 -11.51 -34.70
CA HIS A 112 -43.57 -10.69 -35.88
C HIS A 112 -43.22 -11.36 -37.22
N TRP A 113 -42.22 -12.25 -37.27
CA TRP A 113 -41.99 -13.10 -38.45
C TRP A 113 -43.05 -14.20 -38.60
N SER A 114 -43.61 -14.71 -37.49
CA SER A 114 -44.67 -15.70 -37.56
C SER A 114 -45.94 -15.15 -38.23
N GLU A 115 -46.26 -13.87 -38.04
CA GLU A 115 -47.35 -13.20 -38.75
C GLU A 115 -47.06 -13.06 -40.26
N TYR A 116 -45.80 -12.82 -40.64
CA TYR A 116 -45.39 -12.74 -42.04
C TYR A 116 -45.44 -14.10 -42.75
N ILE A 117 -45.06 -15.18 -42.06
CA ILE A 117 -45.13 -16.56 -42.59
C ILE A 117 -46.59 -17.04 -42.69
N ALA A 118 -47.43 -16.75 -41.68
CA ALA A 118 -48.85 -17.08 -41.72
C ALA A 118 -49.60 -16.34 -42.85
N ALA A 119 -49.22 -15.10 -43.16
CA ALA A 119 -49.79 -14.34 -44.28
C ALA A 119 -49.39 -14.89 -45.66
N ILE A 120 -48.22 -15.54 -45.79
CA ILE A 120 -47.75 -16.15 -47.04
C ILE A 120 -48.41 -17.52 -47.29
N PHE A 121 -48.70 -18.29 -46.24
CA PHE A 121 -49.33 -19.62 -46.35
C PHE A 121 -50.87 -19.61 -46.20
N GLY A 122 -51.47 -18.47 -45.84
CA GLY A 122 -52.92 -18.29 -45.66
C GLY A 122 -53.68 -17.87 -46.92
N ARG A 123 -53.32 -18.41 -48.09
CA ARG A 123 -54.11 -18.32 -49.34
C ARG A 123 -54.37 -19.70 -49.91
#